data_AF-K1WTV3-F1
#
_entry.id   AF-K1WTV3-F1
#
_cell.length_a   1.000
_cell.length_b   1.000
_cell.length_c   1.000
_cell.angle_alpha   90.00
_cell.angle_beta   90.00
_cell.angle_gamma   90.00
#
_symmetry.space_group_name_H-M   'P 1'
#
loop_
_entity.id
_entity.type
_entity.pdbx_description
1 polymer ?
#
loop_
_entity_poly.entity_id
_entity_poly.type
_entity_poly.pdbx_seq_one_letter_code
_entity_poly.pdbx_strand_id
1 'polypeptide(L)'
;MLPRTPLQRWLAAAAGLFVVFWFWPNFADFASLSDSSFGSSFTTSGSHGGADDLSFVKQALKDHKIGPDIEYASRTIRYVPDQTERKSITEIDDNLFPDSFSNITISKMASLPAGRVVNVHIKQSPRPDQIDASEMLFAASTTYARFKDQKTSPLKEWKRWLTDGNGHSNGAGVILALFETSDGDLVAAAETLESAGINATVVHSNPDLNMAGRYVDLVHKLYNHPTRPHRKYLVLMDDDTFFPRMHDFQEHLSQYNPENPFYIGTFTERADWFLRNRAPFAYGGGGIILTAPTAEKVVSLPCLDKEEGKMGGFVWDSDQGDRLLYNCLSNLTDISLTYMPTLHQADQFGDPSGVYESGHTMHSIHHFKSWHRFIPDQMHVVSDACGEACVLQRFQFKDNYIVTNGYSVAHYPQGIDFDPLQMEHTFSAGGHGEKEPDLEDVTFNMFYGSLRKNLAHTGKKKGWQLLAARKEGDGRVKQVYFKSWGDDRWIGPGEKIPAKEDGPRDSIAVLTWIP
;
A
#
# COMPACT_ATOMS: atom_id res chain seq x y z
N MET A 1 45.70 25.71 -0.35
CA MET A 1 45.56 27.03 0.29
C MET A 1 44.63 27.91 -0.56
N LEU A 2 43.48 28.25 0.01
CA LEU A 2 42.66 29.47 -0.16
C LEU A 2 41.53 29.34 0.90
N PRO A 3 41.30 30.32 1.78
CA PRO A 3 40.36 30.17 2.90
C PRO A 3 38.92 30.42 2.43
N ARG A 4 38.03 29.45 2.66
CA ARG A 4 36.58 29.61 2.45
C ARG A 4 35.99 30.39 3.62
N THR A 5 35.42 31.56 3.35
CA THR A 5 34.80 32.46 4.33
C THR A 5 33.32 32.10 4.60
N PRO A 6 32.73 32.56 5.71
CA PRO A 6 31.41 32.13 6.19
C PRO A 6 30.21 32.62 5.37
N LEU A 7 30.42 33.43 4.32
CA LEU A 7 29.33 34.06 3.55
C LEU A 7 28.56 33.07 2.65
N GLN A 8 29.21 31.98 2.21
CA GLN A 8 28.57 30.99 1.32
C GLN A 8 27.53 30.12 2.02
N ARG A 9 27.57 30.00 3.36
CA ARG A 9 26.58 29.24 4.14
C ARG A 9 25.24 29.99 4.29
N TRP A 10 25.27 31.32 4.31
CA TRP A 10 24.07 32.15 4.43
C TRP A 10 23.33 32.30 3.08
N LEU A 11 24.06 32.29 1.96
CA LEU A 11 23.44 32.32 0.63
C LEU A 11 22.76 31.00 0.25
N ALA A 12 23.29 29.85 0.71
CA ALA A 12 22.66 28.54 0.52
C ALA A 12 21.38 28.37 1.38
N ALA A 13 21.36 28.92 2.60
CA ALA A 13 20.18 28.93 3.45
C ALA A 13 19.06 29.85 2.90
N ALA A 14 19.43 31.00 2.32
CA ALA A 14 18.48 31.88 1.66
C ALA A 14 17.88 31.27 0.38
N ALA A 15 18.68 30.54 -0.42
CA ALA A 15 18.18 29.82 -1.60
C ALA A 15 17.26 28.65 -1.23
N GLY A 16 17.53 27.93 -0.12
CA GLY A 16 16.66 26.87 0.39
C GLY A 16 15.30 27.37 0.89
N LEU A 17 15.26 28.55 1.53
CA LEU A 17 14.02 29.16 2.01
C LEU A 17 13.12 29.69 0.87
N PHE A 18 13.70 30.13 -0.26
CA PHE A 18 12.91 30.56 -1.42
C PHE A 18 12.27 29.40 -2.18
N VAL A 19 12.86 28.20 -2.19
CA VAL A 19 12.26 27.01 -2.81
C VAL A 19 11.08 26.49 -1.98
N VAL A 20 11.15 26.57 -0.66
CA VAL A 20 10.04 26.15 0.23
C VAL A 20 8.84 27.10 0.10
N PHE A 21 9.07 28.41 -0.07
CA PHE A 21 7.98 29.39 -0.18
C PHE A 21 7.27 29.39 -1.54
N TRP A 22 7.92 28.89 -2.61
CA TRP A 22 7.33 28.85 -3.95
C TRP A 22 6.39 27.64 -4.17
N PHE A 23 6.61 26.54 -3.44
CA PHE A 23 5.76 25.35 -3.54
C PHE A 23 4.60 25.32 -2.53
N TRP A 24 4.61 26.12 -1.46
CA TRP A 24 3.65 26.02 -0.34
C TRP A 24 3.17 27.40 0.16
N PRO A 25 2.15 28.03 -0.45
CA PRO A 25 1.84 29.43 -0.16
C PRO A 25 0.90 29.71 1.03
N ASN A 26 0.52 28.74 1.87
CA ASN A 26 -0.35 29.03 3.03
C ASN A 26 0.12 28.34 4.32
N PHE A 27 0.93 29.08 5.09
CA PHE A 27 1.27 28.79 6.48
C PHE A 27 0.71 29.92 7.36
N ALA A 28 -0.59 29.85 7.64
CA ALA A 28 -1.25 30.52 8.75
C ALA A 28 -2.72 30.10 8.72
N ASP A 29 -3.07 28.99 9.40
CA ASP A 29 -4.27 28.98 10.22
C ASP A 29 -4.48 27.67 11.00
N PHE A 30 -4.98 27.86 12.21
CA PHE A 30 -5.51 26.88 13.16
C PHE A 30 -4.54 26.03 13.99
N ALA A 31 -3.94 26.73 14.95
CA ALA A 31 -3.99 26.27 16.34
C ALA A 31 -5.45 26.21 16.83
N SER A 32 -5.90 25.02 17.19
CA SER A 32 -6.84 24.66 18.27
C SER A 32 -7.71 23.49 17.81
N LEU A 33 -7.59 22.38 18.53
CA LEU A 33 -8.65 21.46 18.95
C LEU A 33 -7.96 20.26 19.59
N SER A 34 -7.65 20.43 20.88
CA SER A 34 -7.39 19.34 21.81
C SER A 34 -8.70 18.61 22.12
N ASP A 35 -8.55 17.34 22.51
CA ASP A 35 -9.52 16.44 23.12
C ASP A 35 -10.62 15.83 22.23
N SER A 36 -10.42 14.55 21.91
CA SER A 36 -11.49 13.57 22.08
C SER A 36 -10.90 12.19 22.39
N SER A 37 -11.23 11.72 23.58
CA SER A 37 -10.91 10.42 24.14
C SER A 37 -11.64 9.31 23.39
N PHE A 38 -10.91 8.24 23.06
CA PHE A 38 -11.47 6.99 22.55
C PHE A 38 -12.11 6.22 23.70
N GLY A 39 -13.44 6.14 23.71
CA GLY A 39 -14.20 5.22 24.56
C GLY A 39 -14.71 4.06 23.71
N SER A 40 -14.20 2.85 23.96
CA SER A 40 -14.74 1.61 23.41
C SER A 40 -16.10 1.30 24.04
N SER A 41 -17.06 0.84 23.24
CA SER A 41 -18.17 0.04 23.77
C SER A 41 -18.60 -0.99 22.74
N PHE A 42 -18.30 -2.25 23.05
CA PHE A 42 -18.89 -3.44 22.44
C PHE A 42 -20.29 -3.63 23.01
N THR A 43 -21.29 -3.80 22.16
CA THR A 43 -22.53 -4.49 22.54
C THR A 43 -22.98 -5.44 21.42
N THR A 44 -23.14 -6.71 21.81
CA THR A 44 -23.69 -7.79 21.00
C THR A 44 -25.22 -7.77 20.98
N SER A 45 -25.79 -7.94 19.78
CA SER A 45 -26.94 -8.81 19.44
C SER A 45 -27.99 -8.16 18.51
N GLY A 46 -28.30 -8.88 17.42
CA GLY A 46 -29.64 -9.06 16.84
C GLY A 46 -30.43 -7.84 16.32
N SER A 47 -30.46 -7.69 14.98
CA SER A 47 -31.47 -6.92 14.18
C SER A 47 -31.30 -5.40 13.97
N HIS A 48 -30.07 -4.89 13.84
CA HIS A 48 -29.81 -3.45 13.70
C HIS A 48 -29.16 -2.96 12.39
N GLY A 49 -29.14 -3.76 11.31
CA GLY A 49 -28.36 -3.44 10.10
C GLY A 49 -28.64 -2.07 9.47
N GLY A 50 -29.90 -1.61 9.38
CA GLY A 50 -30.23 -0.38 8.64
C GLY A 50 -29.77 0.94 9.30
N ALA A 51 -29.76 1.01 10.63
CA ALA A 51 -29.40 2.24 11.37
C ALA A 51 -27.88 2.39 11.53
N ASP A 52 -27.18 1.29 11.71
CA ASP A 52 -25.72 1.25 11.78
C ASP A 52 -25.06 1.44 10.38
N ASP A 53 -25.67 0.92 9.32
CA ASP A 53 -25.23 1.15 7.94
C ASP A 53 -25.23 2.65 7.59
N LEU A 54 -26.31 3.35 7.95
CA LEU A 54 -26.45 4.77 7.68
C LEU A 54 -25.48 5.62 8.51
N SER A 55 -25.24 5.26 9.78
CA SER A 55 -24.33 6.00 10.66
C SER A 55 -22.90 5.94 10.15
N PHE A 56 -22.43 4.76 9.72
CA PHE A 56 -21.11 4.57 9.13
C PHE A 56 -20.93 5.38 7.85
N VAL A 57 -21.86 5.28 6.90
CA VAL A 57 -21.78 6.05 5.65
C VAL A 57 -21.83 7.55 5.94
N LYS A 58 -22.71 8.02 6.83
CA LYS A 58 -22.76 9.44 7.23
C LYS A 58 -21.42 9.91 7.82
N GLN A 59 -20.80 9.09 8.66
CA GLN A 59 -19.52 9.43 9.27
C GLN A 59 -18.41 9.50 8.21
N ALA A 60 -18.31 8.50 7.33
CA ALA A 60 -17.32 8.49 6.24
C ALA A 60 -17.45 9.72 5.33
N LEU A 61 -18.69 10.11 4.97
CA LEU A 61 -18.94 11.32 4.17
C LEU A 61 -18.61 12.60 4.94
N LYS A 62 -18.96 12.68 6.22
CA LYS A 62 -18.67 13.83 7.08
C LYS A 62 -17.17 14.07 7.23
N ASP A 63 -16.39 13.02 7.45
CA ASP A 63 -14.93 13.09 7.60
C ASP A 63 -14.24 13.63 6.35
N HIS A 64 -14.87 13.45 5.18
CA HIS A 64 -14.40 13.93 3.88
C HIS A 64 -15.16 15.16 3.36
N LYS A 65 -16.05 15.76 4.17
CA LYS A 65 -16.86 16.94 3.81
C LYS A 65 -17.73 16.75 2.56
N ILE A 66 -18.29 15.55 2.37
CA ILE A 66 -19.16 15.18 1.23
C ILE A 66 -20.65 15.31 1.62
N GLY A 67 -21.46 15.82 0.69
CA GLY A 67 -22.91 15.94 0.83
C GLY A 67 -23.39 17.29 1.38
N PRO A 68 -24.64 17.40 1.90
CA PRO A 68 -25.56 16.30 2.22
C PRO A 68 -26.34 15.74 1.02
N ASP A 69 -26.37 16.47 -0.09
CA ASP A 69 -27.05 16.06 -1.32
C ASP A 69 -26.08 15.29 -2.22
N ILE A 70 -26.42 14.03 -2.50
CA ILE A 70 -25.54 13.11 -3.26
C ILE A 70 -26.35 12.30 -4.28
N GLU A 71 -25.64 11.74 -5.26
CA GLU A 71 -26.08 10.58 -6.02
C GLU A 71 -25.68 9.31 -5.26
N TYR A 72 -26.58 8.33 -5.17
CA TYR A 72 -26.36 7.11 -4.41
C TYR A 72 -26.78 5.87 -5.20
N ALA A 73 -25.91 4.87 -5.20
CA ALA A 73 -26.22 3.51 -5.64
C ALA A 73 -25.64 2.49 -4.66
N SER A 74 -26.23 1.31 -4.61
CA SER A 74 -25.75 0.22 -3.77
C SER A 74 -25.92 -1.15 -4.42
N ARG A 75 -25.03 -2.07 -4.05
CA ARG A 75 -25.12 -3.48 -4.44
C ARG A 75 -24.74 -4.38 -3.27
N THR A 76 -25.47 -5.49 -3.14
CA THR A 76 -25.12 -6.57 -2.20
C THR A 76 -24.45 -7.68 -2.99
N ILE A 77 -23.22 -8.03 -2.63
CA ILE A 77 -22.43 -9.08 -3.28
C ILE A 77 -22.37 -10.27 -2.34
N ARG A 78 -23.01 -11.38 -2.72
CA ARG A 78 -22.85 -12.66 -2.05
C ARG A 78 -21.66 -13.39 -2.67
N TYR A 79 -20.62 -13.64 -1.89
CA TYR A 79 -19.48 -14.39 -2.38
C TYR A 79 -19.72 -15.90 -2.26
N VAL A 80 -19.28 -16.65 -3.27
CA VAL A 80 -19.38 -18.12 -3.32
C VAL A 80 -17.97 -18.68 -3.51
N PRO A 81 -17.35 -19.24 -2.46
CA PRO A 81 -15.95 -19.69 -2.50
C PRO A 81 -15.82 -21.09 -3.11
N ASP A 82 -16.15 -21.22 -4.41
CA ASP A 82 -16.17 -22.49 -5.13
C ASP A 82 -15.16 -22.56 -6.30
N GLN A 83 -14.35 -21.51 -6.51
CA GLN A 83 -13.32 -21.52 -7.54
C GLN A 83 -12.00 -22.07 -6.99
N THR A 84 -11.26 -22.78 -7.84
CA THR A 84 -9.93 -23.32 -7.53
C THR A 84 -8.83 -22.27 -7.67
N GLU A 85 -9.01 -21.30 -8.56
CA GLU A 85 -7.99 -20.32 -8.93
C GLU A 85 -8.55 -18.89 -8.92
N ARG A 86 -7.66 -17.92 -8.68
CA ARG A 86 -7.97 -16.49 -8.73
C ARG A 86 -7.72 -16.00 -10.16
N LYS A 87 -8.77 -15.57 -10.85
CA LYS A 87 -8.65 -14.86 -12.13
C LYS A 87 -8.26 -13.40 -11.91
N SER A 88 -7.52 -12.82 -12.86
CA SER A 88 -7.24 -11.37 -12.88
C SER A 88 -8.53 -10.55 -13.00
N ILE A 89 -9.50 -11.08 -13.76
CA ILE A 89 -10.85 -10.53 -13.88
C ILE A 89 -11.87 -11.67 -14.02
N THR A 90 -13.02 -11.54 -13.36
CA THR A 90 -14.16 -12.46 -13.48
C THR A 90 -15.32 -11.70 -14.10
N GLU A 91 -15.88 -12.23 -15.19
CA GLU A 91 -17.11 -11.70 -15.79
C GLU A 91 -18.34 -12.16 -15.00
N ILE A 92 -19.24 -11.21 -14.72
CA ILE A 92 -20.46 -11.41 -13.97
C ILE A 92 -21.63 -11.12 -14.90
N ASP A 93 -22.50 -12.12 -15.07
CA ASP A 93 -23.64 -12.10 -15.99
C ASP A 93 -24.84 -11.26 -15.46
N ASP A 94 -24.56 -10.18 -14.73
CA ASP A 94 -25.52 -9.29 -14.07
C ASP A 94 -25.04 -7.83 -14.19
N ASN A 95 -25.93 -6.88 -13.98
CA ASN A 95 -25.59 -5.46 -13.90
C ASN A 95 -25.09 -5.15 -12.48
N LEU A 96 -24.08 -4.31 -12.31
CA LEU A 96 -23.68 -3.81 -10.99
C LEU A 96 -24.79 -2.93 -10.41
N PHE A 97 -25.31 -1.96 -11.17
CA PHE A 97 -26.33 -1.00 -10.72
C PHE A 97 -27.55 -0.97 -11.65
N PRO A 98 -28.44 -1.98 -11.60
CA PRO A 98 -29.60 -2.08 -12.47
C PRO A 98 -30.61 -0.95 -12.26
N ASP A 99 -30.65 -0.35 -11.07
CA ASP A 99 -31.61 0.71 -10.71
C ASP A 99 -31.04 2.14 -10.92
N SER A 100 -29.88 2.28 -11.59
CA SER A 100 -29.13 3.54 -11.76
C SER A 100 -28.83 4.25 -10.42
N PHE A 101 -28.07 5.34 -10.46
CA PHE A 101 -27.85 6.18 -9.28
C PHE A 101 -29.10 7.02 -9.00
N SER A 102 -29.42 7.18 -7.72
CA SER A 102 -30.58 7.95 -7.25
C SER A 102 -30.14 9.17 -6.44
N ASN A 103 -30.82 10.30 -6.64
CA ASN A 103 -30.55 11.51 -5.86
C ASN A 103 -31.16 11.39 -4.47
N ILE A 104 -30.33 11.54 -3.43
CA ILE A 104 -30.77 11.52 -2.04
C ILE A 104 -30.18 12.69 -1.25
N THR A 105 -30.84 13.05 -0.15
CA THR A 105 -30.29 13.93 0.88
C THR A 105 -29.94 13.07 2.10
N ILE A 106 -28.67 12.70 2.27
CA ILE A 106 -28.22 11.69 3.26
C ILE A 106 -28.66 12.04 4.68
N SER A 107 -28.70 13.33 5.04
CA SER A 107 -29.10 13.80 6.36
C SER A 107 -30.57 13.53 6.70
N LYS A 108 -31.44 13.43 5.69
CA LYS A 108 -32.89 13.19 5.83
C LYS A 108 -33.26 11.70 5.79
N MET A 109 -32.32 10.82 5.46
CA MET A 109 -32.58 9.38 5.36
C MET A 109 -32.74 8.76 6.74
N ALA A 110 -33.69 7.83 6.88
CA ALA A 110 -33.85 6.95 8.04
C ALA A 110 -33.07 5.63 7.87
N SER A 111 -32.90 5.17 6.63
CA SER A 111 -32.08 4.03 6.22
C SER A 111 -31.58 4.21 4.79
N LEU A 112 -30.52 3.51 4.41
CA LEU A 112 -30.02 3.52 3.04
C LEU A 112 -30.84 2.56 2.15
N PRO A 113 -31.12 2.91 0.88
CA PRO A 113 -31.72 1.98 -0.07
C PRO A 113 -30.88 0.71 -0.21
N ALA A 114 -31.53 -0.45 -0.02
CA ALA A 114 -30.86 -1.74 -0.10
C ALA A 114 -30.52 -2.08 -1.56
N GLY A 115 -29.28 -2.51 -1.80
CA GLY A 115 -28.84 -2.97 -3.11
C GLY A 115 -29.29 -4.40 -3.38
N ARG A 116 -29.66 -4.72 -4.63
CA ARG A 116 -29.99 -6.09 -5.04
C ARG A 116 -28.83 -7.05 -4.78
N VAL A 117 -29.13 -8.33 -4.62
CA VAL A 117 -28.10 -9.36 -4.40
C VAL A 117 -27.58 -9.88 -5.73
N VAL A 118 -26.26 -9.99 -5.87
CA VAL A 118 -25.58 -10.74 -6.94
C VAL A 118 -24.67 -11.78 -6.33
N ASN A 119 -24.60 -12.97 -6.94
CA ASN A 119 -23.63 -13.98 -6.55
C ASN A 119 -22.33 -13.77 -7.33
N VAL A 120 -21.20 -13.83 -6.64
CA VAL A 120 -19.87 -13.70 -7.22
C VAL A 120 -19.03 -14.90 -6.78
N HIS A 121 -18.56 -15.67 -7.75
CA HIS A 121 -17.76 -16.87 -7.53
C HIS A 121 -16.27 -16.50 -7.40
N ILE A 122 -15.62 -16.97 -6.33
CA ILE A 122 -14.27 -16.56 -5.96
C ILE A 122 -13.40 -17.75 -5.55
N LYS A 123 -12.07 -17.55 -5.58
CA LYS A 123 -11.12 -18.52 -5.04
C LYS A 123 -11.27 -18.60 -3.52
N GLN A 124 -11.39 -19.80 -2.98
CA GLN A 124 -11.30 -19.98 -1.53
C GLN A 124 -9.89 -19.61 -1.05
N SER A 125 -9.83 -18.75 -0.03
CA SER A 125 -8.59 -18.21 0.54
C SER A 125 -8.80 -17.95 2.02
N PRO A 126 -7.77 -18.10 2.87
CA PRO A 126 -7.90 -17.77 4.29
C PRO A 126 -8.21 -16.28 4.48
N ARG A 127 -8.94 -16.00 5.55
CA ARG A 127 -9.17 -14.67 6.10
C ARG A 127 -8.04 -14.31 7.08
N PRO A 128 -7.86 -13.01 7.43
CA PRO A 128 -6.78 -12.59 8.33
C PRO A 128 -6.71 -13.34 9.67
N ASP A 129 -7.85 -13.72 10.22
CA ASP A 129 -7.96 -14.48 11.49
C ASP A 129 -7.62 -15.98 11.38
N GLN A 130 -7.35 -16.46 10.17
CA GLN A 130 -7.02 -17.86 9.87
C GLN A 130 -5.55 -18.06 9.48
N ILE A 131 -4.74 -16.98 9.51
CA ILE A 131 -3.37 -16.99 9.04
C ILE A 131 -2.44 -17.20 10.22
N ASP A 132 -1.57 -18.20 10.11
CA ASP A 132 -0.39 -18.36 10.95
C ASP A 132 0.83 -17.87 10.16
N ALA A 133 1.49 -16.83 10.67
CA ALA A 133 2.71 -16.25 10.12
C ALA A 133 3.91 -16.42 11.05
N SER A 134 3.88 -17.42 11.95
CA SER A 134 4.94 -17.71 12.92
C SER A 134 6.30 -18.04 12.30
N GLU A 135 6.35 -18.43 11.03
CA GLU A 135 7.62 -18.71 10.34
C GLU A 135 8.34 -17.45 9.86
N MET A 136 7.71 -16.27 10.01
CA MET A 136 8.17 -14.99 9.47
C MET A 136 8.71 -14.06 10.58
N LEU A 137 9.85 -13.43 10.32
CA LEU A 137 10.36 -12.33 11.14
C LEU A 137 10.75 -11.16 10.24
N PHE A 138 10.12 -10.02 10.48
CA PHE A 138 10.30 -8.82 9.71
C PHE A 138 11.19 -7.82 10.43
N ALA A 139 11.85 -6.92 9.69
CA ALA A 139 12.59 -5.80 10.26
C ALA A 139 12.41 -4.55 9.41
N ALA A 140 12.19 -3.42 10.07
CA ALA A 140 12.09 -2.10 9.46
C ALA A 140 12.93 -1.09 10.25
N SER A 141 13.47 -0.10 9.54
CA SER A 141 14.19 1.03 10.11
C SER A 141 13.41 2.32 9.86
N THR A 142 13.16 3.11 10.90
CA THR A 142 12.50 4.42 10.75
C THR A 142 12.90 5.38 11.87
N THR A 143 12.27 6.54 11.96
CA THR A 143 12.40 7.46 13.09
C THR A 143 11.13 7.43 13.93
N TYR A 144 11.24 7.76 15.22
CA TYR A 144 10.06 7.83 16.09
C TYR A 144 9.05 8.88 15.60
N ALA A 145 9.54 9.98 15.00
CA ALA A 145 8.70 11.02 14.42
C ALA A 145 7.79 10.48 13.31
N ARG A 146 8.33 9.66 12.40
CA ARG A 146 7.52 9.00 11.35
C ARG A 146 6.58 7.96 11.97
N PHE A 147 7.07 7.15 12.90
CA PHE A 147 6.29 6.11 13.54
C PHE A 147 5.03 6.64 14.24
N LYS A 148 5.10 7.80 14.90
CA LYS A 148 3.97 8.37 15.65
C LYS A 148 3.08 9.33 14.85
N ASP A 149 3.52 9.76 13.67
CA ASP A 149 2.79 10.73 12.86
C ASP A 149 1.58 10.09 12.18
N GLN A 150 0.44 10.78 12.17
CA GLN A 150 -0.82 10.21 11.70
C GLN A 150 -0.81 9.84 10.20
N LYS A 151 0.03 10.49 9.39
CA LYS A 151 0.09 10.28 7.93
C LYS A 151 1.12 9.22 7.56
N THR A 152 2.22 9.14 8.30
CA THR A 152 3.38 8.28 7.99
C THR A 152 3.46 7.04 8.87
N SER A 153 2.81 7.02 10.03
CA SER A 153 2.78 5.85 10.92
C SER A 153 2.31 4.59 10.19
N PRO A 154 3.01 3.46 10.32
CA PRO A 154 2.65 2.22 9.64
C PRO A 154 1.57 1.41 10.36
N LEU A 155 1.11 1.89 11.52
CA LEU A 155 0.36 1.09 12.49
C LEU A 155 -0.95 0.51 11.93
N LYS A 156 -1.69 1.30 11.14
CA LYS A 156 -2.99 0.86 10.57
C LYS A 156 -2.79 -0.28 9.57
N GLU A 157 -1.78 -0.14 8.73
CA GLU A 157 -1.42 -1.11 7.72
C GLU A 157 -0.84 -2.37 8.37
N TRP A 158 0.16 -2.22 9.25
CA TRP A 158 0.78 -3.33 9.98
C TRP A 158 -0.22 -4.14 10.78
N LYS A 159 -1.18 -3.49 11.45
CA LYS A 159 -2.25 -4.19 12.16
C LYS A 159 -3.02 -5.15 11.24
N ARG A 160 -3.22 -4.81 9.97
CA ARG A 160 -4.00 -5.65 9.05
C ARG A 160 -3.30 -6.94 8.62
N TRP A 161 -1.96 -6.99 8.66
CA TRP A 161 -1.19 -8.13 8.13
C TRP A 161 -0.25 -8.80 9.16
N LEU A 162 -0.03 -8.19 10.33
CA LEU A 162 0.73 -8.77 11.47
C LEU A 162 -0.15 -9.29 12.62
N THR A 163 -1.47 -9.17 12.51
CA THR A 163 -2.43 -9.57 13.57
C THR A 163 -3.52 -10.47 13.01
N ASP A 164 -4.21 -11.17 13.91
CA ASP A 164 -5.40 -11.98 13.62
C ASP A 164 -6.66 -11.13 13.40
N GLY A 165 -6.55 -9.79 13.47
CA GLY A 165 -7.69 -8.87 13.38
C GLY A 165 -8.58 -8.83 14.64
N ASN A 166 -8.29 -9.64 15.65
CA ASN A 166 -9.02 -9.76 16.92
C ASN A 166 -8.18 -9.30 18.12
N GLY A 167 -7.08 -8.58 17.86
CA GLY A 167 -6.23 -7.97 18.89
C GLY A 167 -5.03 -8.81 19.31
N HIS A 168 -4.74 -9.91 18.61
CA HIS A 168 -3.56 -10.73 18.86
C HIS A 168 -2.68 -10.84 17.63
N SER A 169 -1.41 -11.18 17.82
CA SER A 169 -0.50 -11.43 16.71
C SER A 169 -0.96 -12.65 15.92
N ASN A 170 -0.77 -12.64 14.59
CA ASN A 170 -0.91 -13.83 13.75
C ASN A 170 0.33 -14.75 13.80
N GLY A 171 1.26 -14.51 14.72
CA GLY A 171 2.51 -15.26 14.87
C GLY A 171 3.73 -14.55 14.29
N ALA A 172 3.57 -13.67 13.29
CA ALA A 172 4.69 -12.92 12.73
C ALA A 172 5.36 -12.03 13.79
N GLY A 173 6.70 -12.00 13.77
CA GLY A 173 7.47 -11.05 14.58
C GLY A 173 7.90 -9.83 13.76
N VAL A 174 8.04 -8.67 14.38
CA VAL A 174 8.66 -7.49 13.76
C VAL A 174 9.76 -6.89 14.65
N ILE A 175 10.88 -6.51 14.06
CA ILE A 175 11.91 -5.68 14.68
C ILE A 175 11.73 -4.26 14.15
N LEU A 176 11.45 -3.31 15.05
CA LEU A 176 11.40 -1.89 14.72
C LEU A 176 12.67 -1.23 15.24
N ALA A 177 13.58 -0.88 14.32
CA ALA A 177 14.77 -0.11 14.65
C ALA A 177 14.48 1.39 14.50
N LEU A 178 14.60 2.14 15.60
CA LEU A 178 14.35 3.58 15.63
C LEU A 178 15.67 4.35 15.66
N PHE A 179 15.83 5.29 14.72
CA PHE A 179 17.01 6.16 14.62
C PHE A 179 16.77 7.51 15.33
N GLU A 180 17.82 8.06 15.95
CA GLU A 180 17.80 9.33 16.69
C GLU A 180 16.63 9.40 17.69
N THR A 181 16.58 8.43 18.60
CA THR A 181 15.45 8.21 19.49
C THR A 181 15.91 8.12 20.95
N SER A 182 15.01 8.38 21.90
CA SER A 182 15.27 8.13 23.33
C SER A 182 14.77 6.75 23.77
N ASP A 183 15.19 6.28 24.94
CA ASP A 183 14.65 5.06 25.54
C ASP A 183 13.14 5.18 25.84
N GLY A 184 12.68 6.37 26.21
CA GLY A 184 11.25 6.64 26.42
C GLY A 184 10.43 6.50 25.13
N ASP A 185 11.01 6.90 23.99
CA ASP A 185 10.38 6.72 22.69
C ASP A 185 10.33 5.24 22.27
N LEU A 186 11.36 4.45 22.60
CA LEU A 186 11.33 3.00 22.37
C LEU A 186 10.20 2.33 23.16
N VAL A 187 10.06 2.69 24.45
CA VAL A 187 8.98 2.18 25.30
C VAL A 187 7.61 2.56 24.75
N ALA A 188 7.41 3.84 24.40
CA ALA A 188 6.15 4.30 23.85
C ALA A 188 5.80 3.62 22.52
N ALA A 189 6.79 3.37 21.65
CA ALA A 189 6.59 2.62 20.42
C ALA A 189 6.24 1.15 20.67
N ALA A 190 6.91 0.51 21.63
CA ALA A 190 6.63 -0.87 22.02
C ALA A 190 5.21 -1.02 22.59
N GLU A 191 4.81 -0.15 23.52
CA GLU A 191 3.45 -0.12 24.09
C GLU A 191 2.38 0.10 23.02
N THR A 192 2.67 0.97 22.03
CA THR A 192 1.76 1.23 20.90
C THR A 192 1.57 -0.01 20.03
N LEU A 193 2.65 -0.73 19.71
CA LEU A 193 2.60 -1.95 18.91
C LEU A 193 1.91 -3.10 19.66
N GLU A 194 2.25 -3.28 20.94
CA GLU A 194 1.63 -4.28 21.82
C GLU A 194 0.13 -4.05 21.96
N SER A 195 -0.29 -2.80 22.19
CA SER A 195 -1.72 -2.43 22.27
C SER A 195 -2.48 -2.67 20.95
N ALA A 196 -1.77 -2.72 19.82
CA ALA A 196 -2.36 -3.06 18.53
C ALA A 196 -2.40 -4.57 18.26
N GLY A 197 -1.82 -5.40 19.15
CA GLY A 197 -1.69 -6.85 18.99
C GLY A 197 -0.46 -7.29 18.19
N ILE A 198 0.48 -6.38 17.90
CA ILE A 198 1.65 -6.67 17.06
C ILE A 198 2.79 -7.18 17.94
N ASN A 199 3.31 -8.38 17.62
CA ASN A 199 4.48 -8.95 18.29
C ASN A 199 5.76 -8.27 17.80
N ALA A 200 6.21 -7.25 18.54
CA ALA A 200 7.31 -6.39 18.15
C ALA A 200 8.47 -6.40 19.15
N THR A 201 9.69 -6.28 18.63
CA THR A 201 10.90 -5.92 19.39
C THR A 201 11.38 -4.57 18.90
N VAL A 202 11.32 -3.56 19.78
CA VAL A 202 11.69 -2.17 19.44
C VAL A 202 13.08 -1.87 19.98
N VAL A 203 13.97 -1.41 19.11
CA VAL A 203 15.40 -1.25 19.43
C VAL A 203 15.98 0.03 18.83
N HIS A 204 17.11 0.46 19.38
CA HIS A 204 17.91 1.53 18.77
C HIS A 204 18.52 1.07 17.44
N SER A 205 18.48 1.96 16.47
CA SER A 205 19.36 1.89 15.31
C SER A 205 20.80 2.23 15.72
N ASN A 206 21.79 1.66 15.02
CA ASN A 206 23.18 2.03 15.26
C ASN A 206 23.45 3.49 14.81
N PRO A 207 23.84 4.41 15.71
CA PRO A 207 24.06 5.80 15.37
C PRO A 207 25.32 6.04 14.52
N ASP A 208 26.28 5.10 14.53
CA ASP A 208 27.54 5.22 13.79
C ASP A 208 27.42 4.80 12.31
N LEU A 209 26.28 4.25 11.92
CA LEU A 209 25.98 3.85 10.54
C LEU A 209 25.13 4.92 9.86
N ASN A 210 25.41 5.18 8.58
CA ASN A 210 24.52 5.97 7.73
C ASN A 210 23.24 5.17 7.39
N MET A 211 22.34 5.73 6.58
CA MET A 211 21.09 5.07 6.21
C MET A 211 21.32 3.67 5.59
N ALA A 212 22.23 3.55 4.62
CA ALA A 212 22.52 2.28 3.97
C ALA A 212 23.05 1.22 4.95
N GLY A 213 23.96 1.61 5.84
CA GLY A 213 24.48 0.71 6.87
C GLY A 213 23.42 0.28 7.87
N ARG A 214 22.53 1.19 8.30
CA ARG A 214 21.43 0.83 9.21
C ARG A 214 20.47 -0.18 8.60
N TYR A 215 20.24 -0.11 7.29
CA TYR A 215 19.44 -1.11 6.59
C TYR A 215 20.11 -2.50 6.61
N VAL A 216 21.41 -2.58 6.34
CA VAL A 216 22.16 -3.85 6.44
C VAL A 216 22.26 -4.35 7.89
N ASP A 217 22.36 -3.45 8.87
CA ASP A 217 22.34 -3.78 10.30
C ASP A 217 21.03 -4.48 10.72
N LEU A 218 19.91 -4.25 10.02
CA LEU A 218 18.69 -5.01 10.25
C LEU A 218 18.88 -6.52 10.05
N VAL A 219 19.77 -6.94 9.13
CA VAL A 219 20.10 -8.36 8.94
C VAL A 219 20.79 -8.93 10.18
N HIS A 220 21.69 -8.15 10.80
CA HIS A 220 22.31 -8.53 12.06
C HIS A 220 21.27 -8.65 13.18
N LYS A 221 20.30 -7.73 13.25
CA LYS A 221 19.21 -7.78 14.24
C LYS A 221 18.31 -9.00 14.02
N LEU A 222 17.94 -9.29 12.78
CA LEU A 222 17.13 -10.46 12.41
C LEU A 222 17.83 -11.77 12.78
N TYR A 223 19.10 -11.93 12.38
CA TYR A 223 19.85 -13.16 12.61
C TYR A 223 20.06 -13.47 14.09
N ASN A 224 20.38 -12.44 14.88
CA ASN A 224 20.65 -12.54 16.31
C ASN A 224 19.38 -12.48 17.18
N HIS A 225 18.19 -12.32 16.58
CA HIS A 225 16.95 -12.25 17.33
C HIS A 225 16.68 -13.59 18.07
N PRO A 226 16.27 -13.57 19.36
CA PRO A 226 16.09 -14.80 20.13
C PRO A 226 15.11 -15.81 19.52
N THR A 227 14.10 -15.32 18.78
CA THR A 227 13.09 -16.19 18.14
C THR A 227 13.51 -16.73 16.78
N ARG A 228 14.62 -16.25 16.18
CA ARG A 228 15.10 -16.65 14.85
C ARG A 228 15.24 -18.17 14.64
N PRO A 229 15.60 -19.01 15.64
CA PRO A 229 15.56 -20.47 15.49
C PRO A 229 14.21 -21.07 15.07
N HIS A 230 13.12 -20.33 15.26
CA HIS A 230 11.76 -20.73 14.89
C HIS A 230 11.22 -19.98 13.67
N ARG A 231 12.08 -19.22 12.96
CA ARG A 231 11.72 -18.41 11.79
C ARG A 231 12.42 -18.98 10.57
N LYS A 232 11.67 -19.26 9.50
CA LYS A 232 12.21 -19.75 8.23
C LYS A 232 12.66 -18.61 7.33
N TYR A 233 11.93 -17.49 7.35
CA TYR A 233 12.14 -16.36 6.46
C TYR A 233 12.32 -15.06 7.24
N LEU A 234 13.39 -14.35 6.93
CA LEU A 234 13.79 -13.09 7.55
C LEU A 234 13.62 -11.98 6.52
N VAL A 235 12.76 -11.01 6.80
CA VAL A 235 12.30 -10.04 5.80
C VAL A 235 12.73 -8.63 6.17
N LEU A 236 13.47 -7.97 5.30
CA LEU A 236 13.71 -6.53 5.37
C LEU A 236 12.57 -5.80 4.65
N MET A 237 12.09 -4.71 5.22
CA MET A 237 11.08 -3.85 4.60
C MET A 237 11.29 -2.37 4.96
N ASP A 238 10.58 -1.50 4.24
CA ASP A 238 10.37 -0.11 4.67
C ASP A 238 9.09 -0.01 5.52
N ASP A 239 8.96 1.04 6.33
CA ASP A 239 7.82 1.19 7.24
C ASP A 239 6.49 1.37 6.48
N ASP A 240 6.51 1.88 5.24
CA ASP A 240 5.37 1.93 4.33
C ASP A 240 5.31 0.77 3.33
N THR A 241 5.83 -0.41 3.69
CA THR A 241 5.60 -1.66 2.96
C THR A 241 4.37 -2.40 3.51
N PHE A 242 3.50 -2.90 2.64
CA PHE A 242 2.29 -3.65 3.00
C PHE A 242 2.23 -5.02 2.34
N PHE A 243 1.91 -6.07 3.11
CA PHE A 243 1.77 -7.45 2.62
C PHE A 243 0.28 -7.86 2.59
N PRO A 244 -0.45 -7.64 1.47
CA PRO A 244 -1.90 -7.85 1.41
C PRO A 244 -2.36 -9.31 1.39
N ARG A 245 -1.43 -10.26 1.18
CA ARG A 245 -1.73 -11.68 0.99
C ARG A 245 -0.70 -12.55 1.71
N MET A 246 -0.66 -12.46 3.04
CA MET A 246 0.35 -13.09 3.89
C MET A 246 0.37 -14.62 3.78
N HIS A 247 -0.78 -15.28 3.63
CA HIS A 247 -0.79 -16.73 3.40
C HIS A 247 -0.24 -17.08 2.01
N ASP A 248 -0.72 -16.40 0.96
CA ASP A 248 -0.24 -16.60 -0.43
C ASP A 248 1.27 -16.35 -0.53
N PHE A 249 1.77 -15.34 0.21
CA PHE A 249 3.18 -15.01 0.32
C PHE A 249 3.99 -16.14 0.96
N GLN A 250 3.53 -16.70 2.09
CA GLN A 250 4.19 -17.83 2.74
C GLN A 250 4.15 -19.10 1.88
N GLU A 251 3.02 -19.37 1.22
CA GLU A 251 2.89 -20.47 0.27
C GLU A 251 3.90 -20.31 -0.88
N HIS A 252 4.04 -19.10 -1.42
CA HIS A 252 5.05 -18.80 -2.43
C HIS A 252 6.48 -18.91 -1.90
N LEU A 253 6.74 -18.62 -0.62
CA LEU A 253 8.08 -18.81 -0.06
C LEU A 253 8.40 -20.29 0.20
N SER A 254 7.40 -21.13 0.46
CA SER A 254 7.56 -22.55 0.83
C SER A 254 8.28 -23.44 -0.23
N GLN A 255 8.33 -22.99 -1.48
CA GLN A 255 9.10 -23.62 -2.56
C GLN A 255 10.62 -23.43 -2.40
N TYR A 256 11.06 -22.47 -1.58
CA TYR A 256 12.47 -22.24 -1.26
C TYR A 256 12.81 -22.91 0.06
N ASN A 257 13.60 -23.98 0.03
CA ASN A 257 14.03 -24.66 1.24
C ASN A 257 14.81 -23.70 2.17
N PRO A 258 14.34 -23.42 3.40
CA PRO A 258 14.97 -22.46 4.31
C PRO A 258 16.38 -22.84 4.77
N GLU A 259 16.78 -24.10 4.61
CA GLU A 259 18.14 -24.58 4.91
C GLU A 259 19.16 -24.22 3.82
N ASN A 260 18.71 -23.71 2.67
CA ASN A 260 19.58 -23.25 1.58
C ASN A 260 19.73 -21.72 1.61
N PRO A 261 20.85 -21.16 1.10
CA PRO A 261 21.08 -19.73 1.08
C PRO A 261 20.27 -19.05 -0.04
N PHE A 262 19.12 -18.48 0.31
CA PHE A 262 18.30 -17.69 -0.59
C PHE A 262 18.35 -16.20 -0.24
N TYR A 263 18.53 -15.38 -1.27
CA TYR A 263 18.33 -13.93 -1.27
C TYR A 263 17.22 -13.65 -2.27
N ILE A 264 15.99 -13.42 -1.79
CA ILE A 264 14.79 -13.33 -2.61
C ILE A 264 14.28 -11.88 -2.59
N GLY A 265 13.86 -11.38 -3.74
CA GLY A 265 13.30 -10.04 -3.85
C GLY A 265 12.93 -9.69 -5.29
N THR A 266 12.62 -8.42 -5.53
CA THR A 266 12.23 -7.92 -6.85
C THR A 266 13.13 -6.79 -7.32
N PHE A 267 13.20 -6.59 -8.63
CA PHE A 267 13.74 -5.36 -9.20
C PHE A 267 12.73 -4.22 -9.02
N THR A 268 13.18 -2.98 -9.16
CA THR A 268 12.29 -1.86 -9.44
C THR A 268 11.50 -2.09 -10.73
N GLU A 269 10.26 -1.60 -10.80
CA GLU A 269 9.47 -1.61 -12.04
C GLU A 269 10.03 -0.62 -13.10
N ARG A 270 11.04 0.17 -12.72
CA ARG A 270 11.76 1.16 -13.54
C ARG A 270 12.94 0.54 -14.30
N ALA A 271 12.72 0.13 -15.56
CA ALA A 271 13.79 -0.44 -16.38
C ALA A 271 14.96 0.54 -16.60
N ASP A 272 14.70 1.84 -16.68
CA ASP A 272 15.73 2.88 -16.80
C ASP A 272 16.67 2.89 -15.57
N TRP A 273 16.13 2.74 -14.36
CA TRP A 273 16.91 2.67 -13.13
C TRP A 273 17.68 1.36 -13.03
N PHE A 274 17.04 0.24 -13.37
CA PHE A 274 17.69 -1.06 -13.44
C PHE A 274 18.92 -1.02 -14.35
N LEU A 275 18.77 -0.48 -15.57
CA LEU A 275 19.86 -0.36 -16.54
C LEU A 275 20.94 0.64 -16.10
N ARG A 276 20.54 1.79 -15.53
CA ARG A 276 21.47 2.82 -15.05
C ARG A 276 22.34 2.30 -13.90
N ASN A 277 21.75 1.56 -12.97
CA ASN A 277 22.44 1.01 -11.81
C ASN A 277 23.36 -0.16 -12.17
N ARG A 278 23.17 -0.76 -13.35
CA ARG A 278 23.98 -1.88 -13.89
C ARG A 278 24.09 -3.04 -12.91
N ALA A 279 23.01 -3.31 -12.19
CA ALA A 279 23.00 -4.38 -11.21
C ALA A 279 21.61 -4.94 -10.94
N PRO A 280 21.47 -6.27 -10.94
CA PRO A 280 20.23 -6.96 -10.62
C PRO A 280 20.09 -7.19 -9.11
N PHE A 281 19.95 -6.12 -8.33
CA PHE A 281 19.72 -6.21 -6.88
C PHE A 281 18.22 -6.14 -6.54
N ALA A 282 17.83 -6.73 -5.42
CA ALA A 282 16.48 -6.55 -4.89
C ALA A 282 16.33 -5.16 -4.30
N TYR A 283 15.27 -4.44 -4.67
CA TYR A 283 15.00 -3.11 -4.13
C TYR A 283 14.25 -3.20 -2.79
N GLY A 284 14.73 -2.51 -1.76
CA GLY A 284 14.42 -2.73 -0.35
C GLY A 284 12.95 -2.62 0.06
N GLY A 285 12.28 -1.51 -0.26
CA GLY A 285 10.85 -1.29 -0.02
C GLY A 285 9.87 -2.31 -0.64
N GLY A 286 10.26 -3.07 -1.69
CA GLY A 286 9.47 -4.20 -2.17
C GLY A 286 9.51 -5.40 -1.22
N GLY A 287 10.44 -5.39 -0.26
CA GLY A 287 10.73 -6.50 0.61
C GLY A 287 11.92 -7.34 0.11
N ILE A 288 12.88 -7.60 0.99
CA ILE A 288 13.97 -8.53 0.76
C ILE A 288 13.84 -9.68 1.74
N ILE A 289 13.75 -10.91 1.23
CA ILE A 289 13.60 -12.12 2.04
C ILE A 289 14.92 -12.88 2.03
N LEU A 290 15.43 -13.15 3.22
CA LEU A 290 16.62 -13.94 3.47
C LEU A 290 16.23 -15.21 4.22
N THR A 291 16.82 -16.34 3.85
CA THR A 291 16.84 -17.51 4.71
C THR A 291 17.96 -17.39 5.75
N ALA A 292 17.89 -18.20 6.82
CA ALA A 292 18.88 -18.15 7.90
C ALA A 292 20.34 -18.31 7.41
N PRO A 293 20.68 -19.22 6.47
CA PRO A 293 22.05 -19.32 5.94
C PRO A 293 22.53 -18.06 5.23
N THR A 294 21.66 -17.35 4.50
CA THR A 294 22.02 -16.08 3.85
C THR A 294 22.27 -14.99 4.87
N ALA A 295 21.40 -14.88 5.88
CA ALA A 295 21.59 -13.90 6.96
C ALA A 295 22.87 -14.18 7.77
N GLU A 296 23.17 -15.45 8.05
CA GLU A 296 24.44 -15.85 8.67
C GLU A 296 25.65 -15.38 7.85
N LYS A 297 25.61 -15.57 6.52
CA LYS A 297 26.67 -15.10 5.63
C LYS A 297 26.86 -13.59 5.74
N VAL A 298 25.79 -12.80 5.65
CA VAL A 298 25.87 -11.33 5.81
C VAL A 298 26.51 -10.96 7.14
N VAL A 299 26.10 -11.60 8.24
CA VAL A 299 26.65 -11.33 9.58
C VAL A 299 28.13 -11.72 9.72
N SER A 300 28.56 -12.78 9.02
CA SER A 300 29.95 -13.26 9.03
C SER A 300 30.89 -12.49 8.11
N LEU A 301 30.35 -11.71 7.18
CA LEU A 301 31.10 -10.98 6.17
C LEU A 301 31.33 -9.52 6.58
N PRO A 302 32.38 -8.87 6.06
CA PRO A 302 32.67 -7.46 6.30
C PRO A 302 31.71 -6.52 5.54
N CYS A 303 30.40 -6.77 5.55
CA CYS A 303 29.42 -5.99 4.80
C CYS A 303 29.28 -4.55 5.31
N LEU A 304 29.57 -4.33 6.59
CA LEU A 304 29.50 -3.03 7.27
C LEU A 304 30.89 -2.42 7.52
N ASP A 305 31.96 -3.03 7.02
CA ASP A 305 33.31 -2.49 7.17
C ASP A 305 33.43 -1.16 6.42
N LYS A 306 34.04 -0.19 7.10
CA LYS A 306 34.27 1.16 6.56
C LYS A 306 35.58 1.17 5.79
N GLU A 307 35.59 1.84 4.63
CA GLU A 307 36.81 2.02 3.83
C GLU A 307 37.72 3.06 4.49
N GLU A 308 38.96 2.67 4.80
CA GLU A 308 39.96 3.60 5.35
C GLU A 308 40.23 4.75 4.36
N GLY A 309 40.16 5.99 4.84
CA GLY A 309 40.48 7.19 4.03
C GLY A 309 39.30 7.78 3.24
N LYS A 310 38.14 7.12 3.17
CA LYS A 310 36.87 7.75 2.76
C LYS A 310 36.07 8.13 3.99
N MET A 311 35.59 9.38 4.07
CA MET A 311 34.78 9.84 5.19
C MET A 311 33.43 9.11 5.23
N GLY A 312 33.37 7.99 5.95
CA GLY A 312 32.13 7.27 6.26
C GLY A 312 31.57 6.36 5.16
N GLY A 313 32.36 6.03 4.13
CA GLY A 313 31.99 5.06 3.09
C GLY A 313 32.23 3.62 3.53
N PHE A 314 31.41 2.68 3.03
CA PHE A 314 31.63 1.25 3.23
C PHE A 314 32.56 0.69 2.17
N VAL A 315 33.25 -0.42 2.45
CA VAL A 315 34.08 -1.13 1.45
C VAL A 315 33.29 -1.48 0.19
N TRP A 316 32.01 -1.83 0.35
CA TRP A 316 31.08 -2.17 -0.73
C TRP A 316 30.17 -1.00 -1.14
N ASP A 317 30.67 0.22 -0.90
CA ASP A 317 30.11 1.56 -1.06
C ASP A 317 28.76 1.65 -1.80
N SER A 318 27.73 2.10 -1.08
CA SER A 318 26.48 2.56 -1.66
C SER A 318 25.76 3.49 -0.69
N ASP A 319 25.03 4.46 -1.22
CA ASP A 319 24.10 5.31 -0.50
C ASP A 319 22.71 4.65 -0.29
N GLN A 320 22.47 3.49 -0.92
CA GLN A 320 21.25 2.69 -0.78
C GLN A 320 21.57 1.39 -0.03
N GLY A 321 20.76 1.06 0.98
CA GLY A 321 21.03 -0.08 1.87
C GLY A 321 20.88 -1.45 1.22
N ASP A 322 19.89 -1.59 0.36
CA ASP A 322 19.62 -2.75 -0.48
C ASP A 322 20.75 -3.01 -1.49
N ARG A 323 21.27 -1.94 -2.11
CA ARG A 323 22.43 -1.98 -3.00
C ARG A 323 23.71 -2.36 -2.25
N LEU A 324 23.93 -1.80 -1.06
CA LEU A 324 25.05 -2.18 -0.19
C LEU A 324 25.00 -3.67 0.17
N LEU A 325 23.83 -4.18 0.56
CA LEU A 325 23.61 -5.61 0.84
C LEU A 325 23.97 -6.48 -0.36
N TYR A 326 23.45 -6.13 -1.53
CA TYR A 326 23.76 -6.84 -2.78
C TYR A 326 25.24 -6.81 -3.12
N ASN A 327 25.90 -5.64 -3.00
CA ASN A 327 27.32 -5.52 -3.32
C ASN A 327 28.14 -6.43 -2.41
N CYS A 328 27.85 -6.48 -1.11
CA CYS A 328 28.54 -7.39 -0.20
C CYS A 328 28.35 -8.86 -0.62
N LEU A 329 27.11 -9.30 -0.84
CA LEU A 329 26.82 -10.69 -1.20
C LEU A 329 27.44 -11.09 -2.54
N SER A 330 27.24 -10.29 -3.58
CA SER A 330 27.69 -10.61 -4.94
C SER A 330 29.21 -10.58 -5.11
N ASN A 331 29.94 -9.80 -4.31
CA ASN A 331 31.40 -9.77 -4.38
C ASN A 331 32.08 -10.82 -3.48
N LEU A 332 31.40 -11.31 -2.44
CA LEU A 332 32.00 -12.20 -1.44
C LEU A 332 31.41 -13.61 -1.40
N THR A 333 30.36 -13.87 -2.18
CA THR A 333 29.65 -15.16 -2.20
C THR A 333 29.11 -15.47 -3.60
N ASP A 334 28.69 -16.73 -3.81
CA ASP A 334 27.94 -17.15 -5.00
C ASP A 334 26.41 -16.94 -4.84
N ILE A 335 25.95 -16.27 -3.78
CA ILE A 335 24.53 -16.04 -3.53
C ILE A 335 24.04 -14.94 -4.48
N SER A 336 23.16 -15.32 -5.41
CA SER A 336 22.52 -14.41 -6.36
C SER A 336 21.06 -14.14 -6.01
N LEU A 337 20.50 -13.07 -6.55
CA LEU A 337 19.08 -12.75 -6.40
C LEU A 337 18.20 -13.87 -6.98
N THR A 338 17.27 -14.33 -6.17
CA THR A 338 16.11 -15.12 -6.55
C THR A 338 14.95 -14.17 -6.82
N TYR A 339 14.56 -14.02 -8.08
CA TYR A 339 13.60 -13.00 -8.51
C TYR A 339 12.15 -13.40 -8.19
N MET A 340 11.42 -12.51 -7.50
CA MET A 340 10.01 -12.65 -7.15
C MET A 340 9.21 -11.43 -7.66
N PRO A 341 8.64 -11.49 -8.88
CA PRO A 341 8.03 -10.33 -9.56
C PRO A 341 6.74 -9.79 -8.92
N THR A 342 6.17 -10.53 -7.98
CA THR A 342 4.93 -10.15 -7.28
C THR A 342 5.18 -9.27 -6.06
N LEU A 343 6.44 -9.02 -5.71
CA LEU A 343 6.78 -7.96 -4.78
C LEU A 343 6.84 -6.65 -5.58
N HIS A 344 6.31 -5.57 -5.03
CA HIS A 344 6.22 -4.30 -5.73
C HIS A 344 6.87 -3.18 -4.96
N GLN A 345 7.86 -2.54 -5.58
CA GLN A 345 8.35 -1.25 -5.15
C GLN A 345 7.31 -0.16 -5.42
N ALA A 346 6.56 -0.31 -6.51
CA ALA A 346 5.65 0.71 -7.00
C ALA A 346 6.36 2.06 -7.23
N ASP A 347 7.55 2.01 -7.86
CA ASP A 347 8.44 3.16 -8.12
C ASP A 347 7.93 4.10 -9.25
N GLN A 348 6.62 4.29 -9.32
CA GLN A 348 5.95 5.21 -10.23
C GLN A 348 5.42 6.45 -9.49
N PHE A 349 5.24 7.55 -10.20
CA PHE A 349 4.67 8.80 -9.69
C PHE A 349 3.26 9.04 -10.26
N GLY A 350 2.50 9.89 -9.59
CA GLY A 350 1.20 10.34 -10.09
C GLY A 350 0.05 9.40 -9.74
N ASP A 351 -0.84 9.14 -10.70
CA ASP A 351 -2.06 8.36 -10.47
C ASP A 351 -1.76 6.84 -10.55
N PRO A 352 -1.86 6.09 -9.43
CA PRO A 352 -1.54 4.67 -9.40
C PRO A 352 -2.70 3.77 -9.88
N SER A 353 -3.79 4.33 -10.43
CA SER A 353 -4.99 3.59 -10.81
C SER A 353 -4.70 2.41 -11.73
N GLY A 354 -3.84 2.56 -12.73
CA GLY A 354 -3.45 1.48 -13.63
C GLY A 354 -2.88 0.27 -12.90
N VAL A 355 -2.00 0.50 -11.92
CA VAL A 355 -1.33 -0.54 -11.14
C VAL A 355 -2.34 -1.31 -10.29
N TYR A 356 -3.17 -0.60 -9.52
CA TYR A 356 -4.14 -1.25 -8.64
C TYR A 356 -5.35 -1.85 -9.38
N GLU A 357 -5.74 -1.32 -10.54
CA GLU A 357 -6.81 -1.83 -11.40
C GLU A 357 -6.34 -2.89 -12.40
N SER A 358 -5.09 -3.36 -12.30
CA SER A 358 -4.52 -4.36 -13.23
C SER A 358 -4.99 -5.78 -13.00
N GLY A 359 -5.47 -6.08 -11.78
CA GLY A 359 -5.79 -7.44 -11.35
C GLY A 359 -4.57 -8.33 -11.12
N HIS A 360 -3.36 -7.78 -11.19
CA HIS A 360 -2.13 -8.47 -10.79
C HIS A 360 -2.17 -8.90 -9.32
N THR A 361 -1.50 -10.01 -9.04
CA THR A 361 -1.29 -10.47 -7.67
C THR A 361 -0.08 -9.73 -7.09
N MET A 362 -0.29 -9.06 -5.96
CA MET A 362 0.76 -8.31 -5.26
C MET A 362 0.97 -8.97 -3.89
N HIS A 363 2.19 -9.45 -3.61
CA HIS A 363 2.60 -9.98 -2.30
C HIS A 363 3.12 -8.87 -1.38
N SER A 364 3.67 -7.81 -1.96
CA SER A 364 3.96 -6.56 -1.26
C SER A 364 3.55 -5.38 -2.13
N ILE A 365 3.28 -4.25 -1.48
CA ILE A 365 2.99 -2.97 -2.11
C ILE A 365 3.74 -1.91 -1.34
N HIS A 366 4.38 -0.98 -2.05
CA HIS A 366 5.20 0.07 -1.46
C HIS A 366 4.88 1.47 -2.05
N HIS A 367 5.54 2.48 -1.47
CA HIS A 367 5.49 3.94 -1.59
C HIS A 367 4.11 4.63 -1.52
N PHE A 368 3.08 3.95 -1.02
CA PHE A 368 1.72 4.51 -0.92
C PHE A 368 1.56 5.68 0.08
N LYS A 369 2.62 6.05 0.80
CA LYS A 369 2.67 7.21 1.71
C LYS A 369 3.54 8.36 1.20
N SER A 370 4.14 8.24 0.01
CA SER A 370 5.10 9.21 -0.49
C SER A 370 4.88 9.54 -1.98
N TRP A 371 5.15 8.60 -2.89
CA TRP A 371 5.22 8.84 -4.34
C TRP A 371 3.83 8.81 -4.98
N HIS A 372 2.96 7.97 -4.43
CA HIS A 372 1.53 8.01 -4.65
C HIS A 372 0.79 7.93 -3.31
N ARG A 373 -0.53 8.11 -3.36
CA ARG A 373 -1.39 8.03 -2.18
C ARG A 373 -2.36 6.88 -2.34
N PHE A 374 -2.35 5.98 -1.37
CA PHE A 374 -3.29 4.88 -1.28
C PHE A 374 -3.54 4.52 0.19
N ILE A 375 -4.62 3.79 0.47
CA ILE A 375 -5.09 3.39 1.81
C ILE A 375 -5.18 1.86 1.92
N PRO A 376 -4.03 1.14 1.97
CA PRO A 376 -4.04 -0.33 1.97
C PRO A 376 -4.79 -0.95 3.13
N ASP A 377 -4.83 -0.28 4.28
CA ASP A 377 -5.59 -0.73 5.45
C ASP A 377 -7.08 -0.87 5.13
N GLN A 378 -7.67 0.13 4.46
CA GLN A 378 -9.07 0.14 4.03
C GLN A 378 -9.31 -0.82 2.87
N MET A 379 -8.40 -0.87 1.89
CA MET A 379 -8.45 -1.84 0.80
C MET A 379 -8.55 -3.26 1.33
N HIS A 380 -7.70 -3.59 2.30
CA HIS A 380 -7.56 -4.94 2.84
C HIS A 380 -8.79 -5.38 3.64
N VAL A 381 -9.71 -4.50 4.06
CA VAL A 381 -10.90 -4.91 4.82
C VAL A 381 -11.75 -5.95 4.07
N VAL A 382 -11.74 -5.95 2.73
CA VAL A 382 -12.47 -6.95 1.93
C VAL A 382 -12.03 -8.39 2.21
N SER A 383 -10.79 -8.61 2.66
CA SER A 383 -10.30 -9.95 3.03
C SER A 383 -11.03 -10.52 4.26
N ASP A 384 -11.59 -9.67 5.12
CA ASP A 384 -12.45 -10.12 6.24
C ASP A 384 -13.75 -10.75 5.72
N ALA A 385 -14.20 -10.39 4.51
CA ALA A 385 -15.38 -10.98 3.87
C ALA A 385 -15.06 -12.17 2.98
N CYS A 386 -13.97 -12.18 2.22
CA CYS A 386 -13.78 -13.26 1.25
C CYS A 386 -12.35 -13.78 1.09
N GLY A 387 -11.52 -13.52 2.09
CA GLY A 387 -10.13 -14.00 2.15
C GLY A 387 -9.19 -13.18 1.29
N GLU A 388 -7.89 -13.44 1.45
CA GLU A 388 -6.83 -12.65 0.81
C GLU A 388 -6.88 -12.66 -0.72
N ALA A 389 -7.40 -13.71 -1.37
CA ALA A 389 -7.56 -13.77 -2.82
C ALA A 389 -8.49 -12.69 -3.39
N CYS A 390 -9.44 -12.20 -2.60
CA CYS A 390 -10.34 -11.13 -3.02
C CYS A 390 -9.68 -9.76 -3.13
N VAL A 391 -8.54 -9.55 -2.47
CA VAL A 391 -7.86 -8.25 -2.48
C VAL A 391 -7.44 -7.92 -3.91
N LEU A 392 -7.86 -6.76 -4.40
CA LEU A 392 -7.66 -6.29 -5.78
C LEU A 392 -8.14 -7.25 -6.88
N GLN A 393 -8.98 -8.26 -6.55
CA GLN A 393 -9.65 -9.06 -7.57
C GLN A 393 -10.65 -8.20 -8.34
N ARG A 394 -10.74 -8.41 -9.65
CA ARG A 394 -11.60 -7.61 -10.52
C ARG A 394 -12.85 -8.36 -10.95
N PHE A 395 -13.97 -7.66 -11.01
CA PHE A 395 -15.25 -8.18 -11.45
C PHE A 395 -15.84 -7.26 -12.52
N GLN A 396 -16.04 -7.80 -13.73
CA GLN A 396 -16.64 -7.08 -14.84
C GLN A 396 -18.12 -7.42 -14.93
N PHE A 397 -18.98 -6.40 -14.95
CA PHE A 397 -20.43 -6.53 -15.01
C PHE A 397 -20.97 -6.16 -16.40
N LYS A 398 -22.19 -6.61 -16.72
CA LYS A 398 -22.86 -6.39 -18.01
C LYS A 398 -23.11 -4.92 -18.35
N ASP A 399 -23.26 -4.08 -17.34
CA ASP A 399 -23.50 -2.64 -17.47
C ASP A 399 -22.19 -1.84 -17.59
N ASN A 400 -21.12 -2.47 -18.09
CA ASN A 400 -19.80 -1.85 -18.33
C ASN A 400 -19.13 -1.30 -17.07
N TYR A 401 -19.41 -1.89 -15.92
CA TYR A 401 -18.67 -1.63 -14.69
C TYR A 401 -17.56 -2.67 -14.48
N ILE A 402 -16.41 -2.23 -14.02
CA ILE A 402 -15.37 -3.08 -13.44
C ILE A 402 -15.17 -2.64 -11.99
N VAL A 403 -15.40 -3.57 -11.06
CA VAL A 403 -15.06 -3.40 -9.64
C VAL A 403 -13.66 -3.95 -9.42
N THR A 404 -12.77 -3.14 -8.87
CA THR A 404 -11.49 -3.59 -8.31
C THR A 404 -11.61 -3.58 -6.79
N ASN A 405 -11.66 -4.76 -6.18
CA ASN A 405 -11.96 -4.91 -4.76
C ASN A 405 -10.99 -4.13 -3.87
N GLY A 406 -11.55 -3.23 -3.06
CA GLY A 406 -10.76 -2.39 -2.16
C GLY A 406 -10.04 -1.21 -2.83
N TYR A 407 -10.24 -0.97 -4.13
CA TYR A 407 -9.61 0.15 -4.82
C TYR A 407 -10.62 1.05 -5.53
N SER A 408 -11.38 0.53 -6.49
CA SER A 408 -12.26 1.35 -7.32
C SER A 408 -13.50 0.63 -7.83
N VAL A 409 -14.48 1.43 -8.25
CA VAL A 409 -15.58 1.05 -9.13
C VAL A 409 -15.46 1.91 -10.38
N ALA A 410 -15.09 1.33 -11.51
CA ALA A 410 -14.92 2.04 -12.78
C ALA A 410 -16.08 1.73 -13.73
N HIS A 411 -16.71 2.77 -14.27
CA HIS A 411 -17.74 2.65 -15.31
C HIS A 411 -17.17 3.10 -16.64
N TYR A 412 -17.51 2.38 -17.71
CA TYR A 412 -17.16 2.69 -19.09
C TYR A 412 -18.44 3.00 -19.90
N PRO A 413 -18.94 4.25 -19.88
CA PRO A 413 -20.27 4.59 -20.43
C PRO A 413 -20.40 4.35 -21.94
N GLN A 414 -19.27 4.30 -22.66
CA GLN A 414 -19.21 4.05 -24.10
C GLN A 414 -18.92 2.59 -24.43
N GLY A 415 -18.94 1.70 -23.43
CA GLY A 415 -18.54 0.30 -23.55
C GLY A 415 -17.05 0.08 -23.24
N ILE A 416 -16.70 -1.19 -23.03
CA ILE A 416 -15.32 -1.65 -22.86
C ILE A 416 -14.82 -2.09 -24.24
N ASP A 417 -14.17 -1.18 -24.97
CA ASP A 417 -13.63 -1.36 -26.33
C ASP A 417 -12.11 -1.62 -26.36
N PHE A 418 -11.53 -1.97 -25.22
CA PHE A 418 -10.11 -2.23 -24.99
C PHE A 418 -9.90 -3.57 -24.27
N ASP A 419 -8.66 -4.06 -24.23
CA ASP A 419 -8.32 -5.27 -23.47
C ASP A 419 -8.26 -4.96 -21.96
N PRO A 420 -9.17 -5.50 -21.12
CA PRO A 420 -9.17 -5.25 -19.69
C PRO A 420 -8.00 -5.95 -18.96
N LEU A 421 -7.30 -6.88 -19.60
CA LEU A 421 -6.07 -7.47 -19.04
C LEU A 421 -4.85 -6.57 -19.21
N GLN A 422 -4.94 -5.55 -20.07
CA GLN A 422 -3.86 -4.59 -20.28
C GLN A 422 -3.90 -3.47 -19.23
N MET A 423 -2.76 -3.24 -18.56
CA MET A 423 -2.62 -2.18 -17.56
C MET A 423 -2.73 -0.79 -18.19
N GLU A 424 -3.51 0.10 -17.56
CA GLU A 424 -3.65 1.49 -17.99
C GLU A 424 -2.42 2.33 -17.62
N HIS A 425 -1.87 3.08 -18.55
CA HIS A 425 -0.75 3.98 -18.28
C HIS A 425 -1.25 5.28 -17.59
N THR A 426 -1.60 5.22 -16.31
CA THR A 426 -2.09 6.38 -15.53
C THR A 426 -1.00 7.14 -14.77
N PHE A 427 0.16 6.52 -14.60
CA PHE A 427 1.29 7.00 -13.81
C PHE A 427 2.40 7.54 -14.71
N SER A 428 3.47 8.08 -14.11
CA SER A 428 4.67 8.47 -14.83
C SER A 428 5.98 8.13 -14.11
N ALA A 429 7.11 8.21 -14.82
CA ALA A 429 8.46 8.08 -14.27
C ALA A 429 8.96 9.38 -13.59
N GLY A 430 8.07 10.35 -13.37
CA GLY A 430 8.37 11.66 -12.81
C GLY A 430 9.08 12.57 -13.82
N GLY A 431 9.92 13.49 -13.33
CA GLY A 431 10.61 14.49 -14.19
C GLY A 431 11.60 13.92 -15.21
N HIS A 432 11.84 12.61 -15.21
CA HIS A 432 12.56 11.91 -16.30
C HIS A 432 11.63 11.60 -17.48
N GLY A 433 10.42 11.13 -17.22
CA GLY A 433 9.42 10.84 -18.26
C GLY A 433 9.00 12.07 -19.06
N GLU A 434 8.92 13.23 -18.39
CA GLU A 434 8.64 14.51 -19.04
C GLU A 434 9.73 14.93 -20.05
N LYS A 435 10.97 14.46 -19.86
CA LYS A 435 12.12 14.84 -20.71
C LYS A 435 12.36 13.86 -21.84
N GLU A 436 12.00 12.59 -21.66
CA GLU A 436 12.25 11.51 -22.63
C GLU A 436 11.01 10.60 -22.78
N PRO A 437 9.98 11.03 -23.55
CA PRO A 437 8.73 10.26 -23.70
C PRO A 437 8.91 8.86 -24.30
N ASP A 438 9.86 8.68 -25.22
CA ASP A 438 10.14 7.35 -25.78
C ASP A 438 10.74 6.40 -24.72
N LEU A 439 11.52 6.94 -23.77
CA LEU A 439 12.05 6.19 -22.64
C LEU A 439 10.94 5.87 -21.63
N GLU A 440 10.02 6.81 -21.40
CA GLU A 440 8.85 6.62 -20.53
C GLU A 440 8.04 5.37 -20.93
N ASP A 441 7.71 5.26 -22.21
CA ASP A 441 6.91 4.17 -22.73
C ASP A 441 7.56 2.80 -22.48
N VAL A 442 8.89 2.70 -22.60
CA VAL A 442 9.60 1.42 -22.38
C VAL A 442 9.97 1.17 -20.93
N THR A 443 10.01 2.22 -20.09
CA THR A 443 10.48 2.16 -18.69
C THR A 443 9.70 1.13 -17.88
N PHE A 444 8.39 1.12 -18.04
CA PHE A 444 7.48 0.27 -17.26
C PHE A 444 7.03 -0.98 -18.02
N ASN A 445 7.11 -0.96 -19.36
CA ASN A 445 6.67 -2.08 -20.20
C ASN A 445 7.41 -3.38 -19.93
N MET A 446 8.68 -3.32 -19.51
CA MET A 446 9.47 -4.51 -19.17
C MET A 446 8.86 -5.28 -18.00
N PHE A 447 8.26 -4.58 -17.04
CA PHE A 447 7.69 -5.18 -15.84
C PHE A 447 6.19 -5.44 -15.97
N TYR A 448 5.42 -4.46 -16.47
CA TYR A 448 3.96 -4.57 -16.56
C TYR A 448 3.45 -5.13 -17.90
N GLY A 449 4.33 -5.36 -18.87
CA GLY A 449 3.93 -5.64 -20.25
C GLY A 449 3.46 -4.37 -20.96
N SER A 450 2.98 -4.52 -22.20
CA SER A 450 2.49 -3.37 -22.98
C SER A 450 1.38 -2.64 -22.23
N LEU A 451 1.54 -1.33 -22.00
CA LEU A 451 0.50 -0.52 -21.36
C LEU A 451 -0.54 0.00 -22.37
N ARG A 452 -1.81 0.09 -21.95
CA ARG A 452 -2.87 0.76 -22.74
C ARG A 452 -2.92 2.25 -22.42
N LYS A 453 -3.48 3.03 -23.35
CA LYS A 453 -3.64 4.48 -23.19
C LYS A 453 -4.50 4.83 -21.98
N ASN A 454 -4.12 5.92 -21.32
CA ASN A 454 -4.89 6.56 -20.28
C ASN A 454 -6.25 7.05 -20.83
N LEU A 455 -7.32 6.82 -20.09
CA LEU A 455 -8.68 7.26 -20.40
C LEU A 455 -9.09 8.54 -19.68
N ALA A 456 -8.22 9.12 -18.85
CA ALA A 456 -8.44 10.44 -18.28
C ALA A 456 -8.66 11.48 -19.39
N HIS A 457 -9.61 12.38 -19.17
CA HIS A 457 -10.06 13.45 -20.07
C HIS A 457 -10.66 12.98 -21.41
N THR A 458 -11.02 11.70 -21.55
CA THR A 458 -11.64 11.15 -22.76
C THR A 458 -13.17 11.06 -22.69
N GLY A 459 -13.74 11.12 -21.48
CA GLY A 459 -15.16 10.83 -21.23
C GLY A 459 -15.54 9.34 -21.37
N LYS A 460 -14.57 8.46 -21.66
CA LYS A 460 -14.79 7.00 -21.79
C LYS A 460 -14.80 6.26 -20.46
N LYS A 461 -14.31 6.86 -19.38
CA LYS A 461 -14.20 6.26 -18.04
C LYS A 461 -14.74 7.23 -16.98
N LYS A 462 -15.40 6.67 -15.96
CA LYS A 462 -15.74 7.34 -14.70
C LYS A 462 -15.31 6.44 -13.56
N GLY A 463 -14.55 6.95 -12.59
CA GLY A 463 -14.02 6.15 -11.48
C GLY A 463 -14.51 6.64 -10.13
N TRP A 464 -15.06 5.73 -9.31
CA TRP A 464 -15.27 5.94 -7.88
C TRP A 464 -14.13 5.26 -7.12
N GLN A 465 -13.43 6.00 -6.27
CA GLN A 465 -12.32 5.48 -5.46
C GLN A 465 -12.82 5.05 -4.08
N LEU A 466 -12.19 4.05 -3.48
CA LEU A 466 -12.50 3.62 -2.12
C LEU A 466 -12.31 4.80 -1.15
N LEU A 467 -13.37 5.11 -0.42
CA LEU A 467 -13.39 6.16 0.60
C LEU A 467 -13.22 5.56 2.01
N ALA A 468 -13.92 4.46 2.28
CA ALA A 468 -13.90 3.79 3.57
C ALA A 468 -14.39 2.34 3.45
N ALA A 469 -13.92 1.48 4.34
CA ALA A 469 -14.40 0.11 4.48
C ALA A 469 -14.52 -0.30 5.97
N ARG A 470 -15.46 -1.20 6.26
CA ARG A 470 -15.70 -1.71 7.62
C ARG A 470 -16.16 -3.17 7.60
N LYS A 471 -15.63 -3.97 8.53
CA LYS A 471 -16.16 -5.30 8.89
C LYS A 471 -17.42 -5.13 9.77
N GLU A 472 -18.53 -5.78 9.41
CA GLU A 472 -19.84 -5.64 10.07
C GLU A 472 -20.29 -6.91 10.81
N GLY A 473 -19.36 -7.82 11.06
CA GLY A 473 -19.62 -9.13 11.63
C GLY A 473 -18.79 -10.19 10.90
N ASP A 474 -19.10 -11.46 11.19
CA ASP A 474 -18.41 -12.56 10.54
C ASP A 474 -18.72 -12.61 9.05
N GLY A 475 -17.66 -12.58 8.25
CA GLY A 475 -17.72 -12.63 6.79
C GLY A 475 -18.49 -11.52 6.09
N ARG A 476 -18.84 -10.41 6.77
CA ARG A 476 -19.57 -9.29 6.18
C ARG A 476 -18.73 -8.02 6.17
N VAL A 477 -18.62 -7.38 5.02
CA VAL A 477 -17.85 -6.14 4.82
C VAL A 477 -18.66 -5.14 4.03
N LYS A 478 -18.59 -3.87 4.42
CA LYS A 478 -19.16 -2.75 3.67
C LYS A 478 -18.04 -1.86 3.16
N GLN A 479 -18.13 -1.45 1.90
CA GLN A 479 -17.21 -0.55 1.22
C GLN A 479 -17.98 0.63 0.65
N VAL A 480 -17.44 1.84 0.85
CA VAL A 480 -17.99 3.09 0.35
C VAL A 480 -17.02 3.64 -0.68
N TYR A 481 -17.51 3.89 -1.89
CA TYR A 481 -16.75 4.43 -2.99
C TYR A 481 -17.28 5.81 -3.38
N PHE A 482 -16.39 6.74 -3.69
CA PHE A 482 -16.70 8.14 -3.94
C PHE A 482 -16.16 8.60 -5.29
N LYS A 483 -16.99 9.36 -6.01
CA LYS A 483 -16.57 10.15 -7.17
C LYS A 483 -17.07 11.57 -7.03
N SER A 484 -16.15 12.53 -6.98
CA SER A 484 -16.52 13.93 -6.99
C SER A 484 -17.22 14.34 -8.28
N TRP A 485 -18.14 15.30 -8.22
CA TRP A 485 -18.65 15.94 -9.44
C TRP A 485 -17.61 16.80 -10.15
N GLY A 486 -16.60 17.29 -9.41
CA GLY A 486 -15.53 18.14 -9.92
C GLY A 486 -14.28 17.37 -10.37
N ASP A 487 -14.34 16.04 -10.45
CA ASP A 487 -13.22 15.22 -10.94
C ASP A 487 -13.10 15.36 -12.46
N ASP A 488 -12.16 16.21 -12.89
CA ASP A 488 -11.96 16.61 -14.28
C ASP A 488 -11.38 15.50 -15.16
N ARG A 489 -10.76 14.48 -14.55
CA ARG A 489 -10.29 13.26 -15.24
C ARG A 489 -11.42 12.56 -15.99
N TRP A 490 -12.67 12.71 -15.56
CA TRP A 490 -13.80 12.01 -16.16
C TRP A 490 -14.65 12.87 -17.10
N ILE A 491 -14.14 14.04 -17.49
CA ILE A 491 -14.79 14.97 -18.41
C ILE A 491 -14.19 14.80 -19.81
N GLY A 492 -15.04 14.58 -20.82
CA GLY A 492 -14.59 14.36 -22.19
C GLY A 492 -14.18 15.64 -22.94
N PRO A 493 -13.56 15.50 -24.12
CA PRO A 493 -13.20 16.64 -24.95
C PRO A 493 -14.43 17.46 -25.33
N GLY A 494 -14.43 18.75 -24.96
CA GLY A 494 -15.55 19.66 -25.23
C GLY A 494 -16.68 19.62 -24.20
N GLU A 495 -16.64 18.70 -23.23
CA GLU A 495 -17.50 18.74 -22.06
C GLU A 495 -16.95 19.76 -21.05
N LYS A 496 -17.85 20.38 -20.28
CA LYS A 496 -17.47 21.30 -19.21
C LYS A 496 -17.75 20.63 -17.87
N ILE A 497 -16.85 20.85 -16.92
CA ILE A 497 -17.13 20.57 -15.51
C ILE A 497 -18.39 21.40 -15.16
N PRO A 498 -19.44 20.78 -14.60
CA PRO A 498 -20.64 21.51 -14.17
C PRO A 498 -20.27 22.67 -13.26
N ALA A 499 -20.93 23.81 -13.40
CA ALA A 499 -20.64 24.94 -12.52
C ALA A 499 -21.19 24.63 -11.12
N LYS A 500 -20.52 25.13 -10.07
CA LYS A 500 -20.98 24.88 -8.69
C LYS A 500 -22.40 25.43 -8.47
N GLU A 501 -22.75 26.50 -9.17
CA GLU A 501 -24.07 27.13 -9.16
C GLU A 501 -25.19 26.22 -9.68
N ASP A 502 -24.85 25.24 -10.53
CA ASP A 502 -25.81 24.26 -11.08
C ASP A 502 -26.19 23.18 -10.05
N GLY A 503 -25.60 23.23 -8.85
CA GLY A 503 -25.82 22.25 -7.78
C GLY A 503 -25.43 20.82 -8.13
N PRO A 504 -24.26 20.57 -8.77
CA PRO A 504 -23.83 19.22 -9.09
C PRO A 504 -23.58 18.40 -7.83
N ARG A 505 -23.81 17.09 -7.92
CA ARG A 505 -23.80 16.17 -6.77
C ARG A 505 -22.59 15.26 -6.83
N ASP A 506 -21.93 15.11 -5.68
CA ASP A 506 -21.00 14.01 -5.48
C ASP A 506 -21.73 12.67 -5.56
N SER A 507 -21.04 11.63 -6.01
CA SER A 507 -21.63 10.33 -6.27
C SER A 507 -21.01 9.25 -5.38
N ILE A 508 -21.87 8.47 -4.72
CA ILE A 508 -21.51 7.45 -3.74
C ILE A 508 -22.03 6.09 -4.18
N ALA A 509 -21.13 5.12 -4.25
CA ALA A 509 -21.46 3.71 -4.46
C ALA A 509 -21.15 2.91 -3.19
N VAL A 510 -22.11 2.12 -2.71
CA VAL A 510 -21.91 1.25 -1.54
C VAL A 510 -21.99 -0.22 -1.95
N LEU A 511 -20.89 -0.95 -1.75
CA LEU A 511 -20.85 -2.39 -1.97
C LEU A 511 -20.84 -3.10 -0.62
N THR A 512 -21.74 -4.07 -0.44
CA THR A 512 -21.85 -4.86 0.79
C THR A 512 -21.61 -6.33 0.48
N TRP A 513 -20.51 -6.90 0.98
CA TRP A 513 -20.13 -8.30 0.85
C TRP A 513 -20.79 -9.13 1.95
N ILE A 514 -21.41 -10.26 1.58
CA ILE A 514 -22.07 -11.20 2.50
C ILE A 514 -21.73 -12.66 2.16
N PRO A 515 -21.70 -13.57 3.15
CA PRO A 515 -21.58 -15.01 2.90
C PRO A 515 -22.78 -15.60 2.14
#